data_AF-A0A2E1IJW2-F1
#
_entry.id   AF-A0A2E1IJW2-F1
#
_cell.length_a   1.000
_cell.length_b   1.000
_cell.length_c   1.000
_cell.angle_alpha   90.00
_cell.angle_beta   90.00
_cell.angle_gamma   90.00
#
_symmetry.space_group_name_H-M   'P 1'
#
loop_
_entity.id
_entity.type
_entity.pdbx_description
1 polymer ?
#
loop_
_entity_poly.entity_id
_entity_poly.type
_entity_poly.pdbx_seq_one_letter_code
_entity_poly.pdbx_strand_id
1 'polypeptide(L)'
;MPQDTRIALFLLAELVAALQANDPDTFKRWLYGGIQDLGEAAVTELLLDWLGAFITETERDRIVAWHLGALGRHPWKHTLCLGAR
;
A
#
# COMPACT_ATOMS: atom_id res chain seq x y z
N MET A 1 15.98 15.17 -9.60
CA MET A 1 14.97 14.21 -9.14
C MET A 1 13.59 14.85 -9.20
N PRO A 2 12.63 14.26 -9.92
CA PRO A 2 11.24 14.72 -10.00
C PRO A 2 10.57 14.80 -8.63
N GLN A 3 9.56 15.66 -8.48
CA GLN A 3 8.81 15.81 -7.23
C GLN A 3 8.03 14.54 -6.91
N ASP A 4 7.39 13.94 -7.90
CA ASP A 4 6.65 12.67 -7.79
C ASP A 4 7.54 11.54 -7.29
N THR A 5 8.81 11.49 -7.74
CA THR A 5 9.78 10.49 -7.27
C THR A 5 10.13 10.70 -5.81
N ARG A 6 10.19 11.95 -5.31
CA ARG A 6 10.47 12.21 -3.89
C ARG A 6 9.29 11.80 -3.01
N ILE A 7 8.08 12.09 -3.45
CA ILE A 7 6.86 11.71 -2.77
C ILE A 7 6.73 10.17 -2.74
N ALA A 8 6.98 9.50 -3.87
CA ALA A 8 6.99 8.04 -3.96
C ALA A 8 7.98 7.38 -2.98
N LEU A 9 9.21 7.88 -2.87
CA LEU A 9 10.20 7.36 -1.92
C LEU A 9 9.81 7.62 -0.45
N PHE A 10 9.21 8.77 -0.16
CA PHE A 10 8.73 9.09 1.19
C PHE A 10 7.59 8.15 1.60
N LEU A 11 6.60 7.98 0.71
CA LEU A 11 5.51 7.04 0.89
C LEU A 11 6.06 5.62 1.08
N LEU A 12 7.08 5.22 0.32
CA LEU A 12 7.69 3.91 0.49
C LEU A 12 8.27 3.70 1.89
N ALA A 13 9.01 4.68 2.41
CA ALA A 13 9.58 4.61 3.75
C ALA A 13 8.50 4.52 4.84
N GLU A 14 7.40 5.27 4.68
CA GLU A 14 6.28 5.27 5.64
C GLU A 14 5.50 3.93 5.61
N LEU A 15 5.31 3.33 4.43
CA LEU A 15 4.72 1.99 4.31
C LEU A 15 5.58 0.92 5.00
N VAL A 16 6.90 0.95 4.78
CA VAL A 16 7.86 0.05 5.45
C VAL A 16 7.83 0.24 6.97
N ALA A 17 7.71 1.48 7.44
CA ALA A 17 7.57 1.76 8.87
C ALA A 17 6.27 1.18 9.44
N ALA A 18 5.14 1.31 8.74
CA ALA A 18 3.86 0.72 9.14
C ALA A 18 3.95 -0.82 9.24
N LEU A 19 4.61 -1.47 8.29
CA LEU A 19 4.84 -2.91 8.29
C LEU A 19 5.69 -3.37 9.47
N GLN A 20 6.81 -2.68 9.71
CA GLN A 20 7.69 -3.00 10.85
C GLN A 20 7.01 -2.77 12.20
N ALA A 21 6.21 -1.71 12.31
CA ALA A 21 5.43 -1.41 13.52
C ALA A 21 4.18 -2.29 13.67
N ASN A 22 3.80 -3.03 12.62
CA ASN A 22 2.51 -3.72 12.52
C ASN A 22 1.33 -2.78 12.85
N ASP A 23 1.39 -1.56 12.35
CA ASP A 23 0.48 -0.47 12.73
C ASP A 23 -0.51 -0.14 11.59
N PRO A 24 -1.77 -0.57 11.69
CA PRO A 24 -2.77 -0.37 10.64
C PRO A 24 -3.18 1.11 10.48
N ASP A 25 -3.03 1.94 11.50
CA ASP A 25 -3.40 3.35 11.43
C ASP A 25 -2.37 4.19 10.68
N THR A 26 -1.08 3.84 10.80
CA THR A 26 0.00 4.38 9.95
C THR A 26 -0.24 3.97 8.49
N PHE A 27 -0.66 2.72 8.23
CA PHE A 27 -1.04 2.30 6.87
C PHE A 27 -2.23 3.10 6.31
N LYS A 28 -3.26 3.39 7.13
CA LYS A 28 -4.38 4.25 6.69
C LYS A 28 -3.92 5.67 6.39
N ARG A 29 -3.10 6.28 7.26
CA ARG A 29 -2.56 7.63 7.06
C ARG A 29 -1.76 7.69 5.75
N TRP A 30 -0.90 6.70 5.54
CA TRP A 30 -0.15 6.53 4.30
C TRP A 30 -1.06 6.46 3.08
N LEU A 31 -2.09 5.60 3.12
CA LEU A 31 -3.03 5.39 2.01
C LEU A 31 -3.78 6.67 1.66
N TYR A 32 -4.33 7.37 2.66
CA TYR A 32 -5.05 8.63 2.44
C TYR A 32 -4.13 9.77 2.00
N GLY A 33 -2.91 9.84 2.54
CA GLY A 33 -1.91 10.83 2.15
C GLY A 33 -1.45 10.63 0.71
N GLY A 34 -1.08 9.39 0.35
CA GLY A 34 -0.67 9.05 -1.00
C GLY A 34 -1.75 9.31 -2.05
N ILE A 35 -3.02 9.01 -1.75
CA ILE A 35 -4.12 9.27 -2.69
C ILE A 35 -4.31 10.77 -2.91
N GLN A 36 -4.11 11.60 -1.88
CA GLN A 36 -4.22 13.06 -2.02
C GLN A 36 -3.07 13.66 -2.82
N ASP A 37 -1.84 13.20 -2.60
CA ASP A 37 -0.65 13.74 -3.27
C ASP A 37 -0.46 13.22 -4.71
N LEU A 38 -0.73 11.93 -4.96
CA LEU A 38 -0.41 11.26 -6.23
C LEU A 38 -1.64 10.71 -6.97
N GLY A 39 -2.78 10.60 -6.30
CA GLY A 39 -3.98 9.97 -6.85
C GLY A 39 -4.03 8.45 -6.62
N GLU A 40 -5.26 7.91 -6.63
CA GLU A 40 -5.52 6.49 -6.34
C GLU A 40 -4.79 5.53 -7.30
N ALA A 41 -4.76 5.86 -8.60
CA ALA A 41 -4.10 5.03 -9.60
C ALA A 41 -2.59 4.88 -9.31
N ALA A 42 -1.92 5.99 -9.01
CA ALA A 42 -0.49 5.98 -8.72
C ALA A 42 -0.17 5.20 -7.44
N VAL A 43 -0.96 5.38 -6.38
CA VAL A 43 -0.79 4.63 -5.11
C VAL A 43 -1.04 3.13 -5.31
N THR A 44 -2.03 2.79 -6.13
CA THR A 44 -2.35 1.39 -6.44
C THR A 44 -1.22 0.72 -7.20
N GLU A 45 -0.70 1.36 -8.24
CA GLU A 45 0.44 0.84 -9.01
C GLU A 45 1.68 0.70 -8.11
N LEU A 46 1.93 1.69 -7.26
CA LEU A 46 3.07 1.68 -6.33
C LEU A 46 2.93 0.57 -5.28
N LEU A 47 1.71 0.32 -4.82
CA LEU A 47 1.42 -0.81 -3.94
C LEU A 47 1.62 -2.13 -4.69
N LEU A 48 1.06 -2.32 -5.90
CA LEU A 48 1.15 -3.59 -6.65
C LEU A 48 2.58 -3.92 -7.11
N ASP A 49 3.29 -2.95 -7.67
CA ASP A 49 4.68 -3.08 -8.12
C ASP A 49 5.58 -3.51 -6.96
N TRP A 50 5.39 -2.90 -5.79
CA TRP A 50 6.21 -3.15 -4.62
C TRP A 50 5.80 -4.41 -3.84
N LEU A 51 4.49 -4.67 -3.71
CA LEU A 51 3.95 -5.92 -3.15
C LEU A 51 4.55 -7.13 -3.87
N GLY A 52 4.83 -7.04 -5.17
CA GLY A 52 5.43 -8.12 -5.97
C GLY A 52 6.93 -8.32 -5.75
N ALA A 53 7.68 -7.24 -5.47
CA ALA A 53 9.14 -7.27 -5.53
C ALA A 53 9.84 -7.33 -4.16
N PHE A 54 9.22 -6.83 -3.09
CA PHE A 54 9.98 -6.52 -1.85
C PHE A 54 9.44 -7.12 -0.55
N ILE A 55 8.22 -7.65 -0.52
CA ILE A 55 7.61 -8.12 0.72
C ILE A 55 7.32 -9.61 0.71
N THR A 56 7.33 -10.18 1.91
CA THR A 56 6.94 -11.57 2.12
C THR A 56 5.43 -11.76 1.99
N GLU A 57 5.00 -13.00 1.79
CA GLU A 57 3.59 -13.37 1.73
C GLU A 57 2.83 -13.00 3.02
N THR A 58 3.51 -13.02 4.17
CA THR A 58 2.94 -12.59 5.46
C THR A 58 2.67 -11.09 5.52
N GLU A 59 3.60 -10.27 5.01
CA GLU A 59 3.41 -8.82 4.94
C GLU A 59 2.32 -8.45 3.94
N ARG A 60 2.24 -9.19 2.82
CA ARG A 60 1.15 -9.05 1.85
C ARG A 60 -0.21 -9.32 2.50
N ASP A 61 -0.34 -10.42 3.24
CA ASP A 61 -1.59 -10.77 3.93
C ASP A 61 -2.00 -9.68 4.95
N ARG A 62 -1.03 -9.12 5.68
CA ARG A 62 -1.28 -8.00 6.60
C ARG A 62 -1.76 -6.75 5.89
N ILE A 63 -1.15 -6.37 4.78
CA ILE A 63 -1.59 -5.23 3.96
C ILE A 63 -3.00 -5.46 3.45
N VAL A 64 -3.31 -6.66 2.96
CA VAL A 64 -4.65 -7.04 2.51
C VAL A 64 -5.65 -6.94 3.66
N ALA A 65 -5.31 -7.47 4.85
CA ALA A 65 -6.15 -7.41 6.03
C ALA A 65 -6.41 -5.96 6.49
N TRP A 66 -5.38 -5.11 6.51
CA TRP A 66 -5.50 -3.70 6.84
C TRP A 66 -6.31 -2.92 5.81
N HIS A 67 -6.13 -3.21 4.52
CA HIS A 67 -6.90 -2.58 3.45
C HIS A 67 -8.38 -2.98 3.53
N LEU A 68 -8.69 -4.25 3.78
CA LEU A 68 -10.06 -4.73 3.98
C LEU A 68 -10.70 -4.17 5.27
N GLY A 69 -9.91 -3.92 6.31
CA GLY A 69 -10.36 -3.29 7.56
C GLY A 69 -10.47 -1.77 7.48
N ALA A 70 -9.66 -1.11 6.66
CA ALA A 70 -9.66 0.34 6.43
C ALA A 70 -10.76 0.77 5.45
N LEU A 71 -11.02 -0.05 4.42
CA LEU A 71 -12.06 0.17 3.42
C LEU A 71 -13.15 -0.86 3.63
N GLY A 72 -14.09 -0.55 4.52
CA GLY A 72 -15.34 -1.29 4.62
C GLY A 72 -16.09 -1.25 3.27
N ARG A 73 -15.79 -2.23 2.39
CA ARG A 73 -16.44 -2.52 1.11
C ARG A 73 -16.02 -1.61 -0.08
N HIS A 74 -14.85 -1.85 -0.70
CA HIS A 74 -14.47 -1.32 -2.03
C HIS A 74 -13.94 -2.45 -2.95
N PRO A 75 -13.98 -2.32 -4.30
CA PRO A 75 -14.05 -3.42 -5.28
C PRO A 75 -12.73 -4.17 -5.59
N TRP A 76 -11.66 -3.93 -4.85
CA TRP A 76 -10.31 -4.43 -5.16
C TRP A 76 -10.02 -5.89 -4.75
N LYS A 77 -11.03 -6.64 -4.28
CA LYS A 77 -10.88 -8.06 -3.90
C LYS A 77 -10.33 -8.95 -5.02
N HIS A 78 -10.60 -8.63 -6.28
CA HIS A 78 -10.29 -9.51 -7.40
C HIS A 78 -8.82 -9.43 -7.85
N THR A 79 -8.19 -8.25 -7.76
CA THR A 79 -6.84 -8.02 -8.31
C THR A 79 -5.73 -8.62 -7.43
N LEU A 80 -5.90 -8.63 -6.11
CA LEU A 80 -4.89 -9.15 -5.17
C LEU A 80 -4.93 -10.69 -5.04
N CYS A 81 -6.07 -11.34 -5.24
CA CYS A 81 -6.18 -12.80 -5.18
C CYS A 81 -5.59 -13.53 -6.39
N LEU A 82 -5.46 -12.86 -7.55
CA LEU A 82 -4.91 -13.46 -8.77
C LEU A 82 -3.38 -13.57 -8.76
N GLY A 83 -2.68 -12.83 -7.90
CA GLY A 83 -1.22 -12.89 -7.74
C GLY A 83 -0.73 -13.86 -6.66
N ALA A 84 -1.62 -14.64 -6.06
CA ALA A 84 -1.33 -15.58 -4.96
C ALA A 84 -1.54 -17.04 -5.37
N ARG A 85 -1.28 -17.38 -6.64
CA ARG A 85 -1.28 -18.77 -7.13
C ARG A 85 0.11 -19.15 -7.61
#